data_AF-A0A951UQD1-F1
#
_entry.id   AF-A0A951UQD1-F1
#
_cell.length_a   1.000
_cell.length_b   1.000
_cell.length_c   1.000
_cell.angle_alpha   90.00
_cell.angle_beta   90.00
_cell.angle_gamma   90.00
#
_symmetry.space_group_name_H-M   'P 1'
#
loop_
_entity.id
_entity.type
_entity.pdbx_description
1 polymer ?
#
loop_
_entity_poly.entity_id
_entity_poly.type
_entity_poly.pdbx_seq_one_letter_code
_entity_poly.pdbx_strand_id
1 'polypeptide(L)'
;MQSLKKIALAVLLTGSLLLWVQGSALAFKVPIHEAITREALAATQPAIDGETLKFSNRAIQQIVDANKDTDQVVNQFSPEKHFDGEDFLGGSKRLVNLKERTIAKVIDEDPEESSARKDLGGALHTLQDFYAHSNWLELGHTSPNINNKLGREEFSGARKDTPTCPKDPGTLAGAGLSELTSGYFLFSGKVVPSCSVPDGKCRHGLPLACPTGINKDDDSRTGFSTARALAVEATKEFLNHIFTDSRMAGNPKATKVLLGIN
;
A
#
# COMPACT_ATOMS: atom_id res chain seq x y z
N MET A 1 -34.12 -42.27 53.04
CA MET A 1 -33.32 -43.08 52.10
C MET A 1 -34.17 -43.37 50.87
N GLN A 2 -33.77 -42.82 49.71
CA GLN A 2 -34.40 -42.73 48.36
C GLN A 2 -34.40 -41.23 47.99
N SER A 3 -33.96 -40.74 46.84
CA SER A 3 -33.81 -41.29 45.49
C SER A 3 -32.76 -40.46 44.75
N LEU A 4 -31.94 -41.10 43.92
CA LEU A 4 -31.14 -40.44 42.89
C LEU A 4 -32.05 -39.69 41.89
N LYS A 5 -31.63 -38.51 41.44
CA LYS A 5 -32.05 -37.94 40.14
C LYS A 5 -30.79 -37.51 39.39
N LYS A 6 -30.54 -38.18 38.26
CA LYS A 6 -29.57 -37.81 37.23
C LYS A 6 -30.26 -36.91 36.19
N ILE A 7 -29.42 -36.30 35.33
CA ILE A 7 -29.70 -35.77 33.97
C ILE A 7 -30.23 -34.31 33.96
N ALA A 8 -29.75 -33.35 33.17
CA ALA A 8 -28.93 -33.36 31.95
C ALA A 8 -28.03 -32.12 31.89
N LEU A 9 -26.79 -32.27 31.42
CA LEU A 9 -25.95 -31.14 31.01
C LEU A 9 -26.25 -30.85 29.54
N ALA A 10 -26.95 -29.75 29.26
CA ALA A 10 -27.16 -29.26 27.91
C ALA A 10 -25.84 -28.64 27.41
N VAL A 11 -25.15 -29.37 26.52
CA VAL A 11 -24.01 -28.81 25.78
C VAL A 11 -24.59 -27.94 24.67
N LEU A 12 -24.61 -26.62 24.90
CA LEU A 12 -24.81 -25.63 23.85
C LEU A 12 -23.56 -25.63 22.96
N LEU A 13 -23.63 -26.36 21.84
CA LEU A 13 -22.76 -26.15 20.69
C LEU A 13 -23.12 -24.79 20.08
N THR A 14 -22.51 -23.71 20.59
CA THR A 14 -22.50 -22.44 19.87
C THR A 14 -21.57 -22.61 18.69
N GLY A 15 -22.15 -23.06 17.56
CA GLY A 15 -21.52 -22.97 16.26
C GLY A 15 -21.18 -21.50 16.00
N SER A 16 -19.90 -21.19 16.06
CA SER A 16 -19.34 -19.91 15.63
C SER A 16 -19.55 -19.80 14.13
N LEU A 17 -20.67 -19.19 13.76
CA LEU A 17 -20.90 -18.67 12.42
C LEU A 17 -19.91 -17.51 12.24
N LEU A 18 -18.69 -17.83 11.80
CA LEU A 18 -17.74 -16.87 11.25
C LEU A 18 -18.37 -16.30 9.98
N LEU A 19 -19.21 -15.29 10.17
CA LEU A 19 -19.65 -14.41 9.11
C LEU A 19 -18.39 -13.71 8.59
N TRP A 20 -17.91 -14.16 7.44
CA TRP A 20 -16.94 -13.44 6.62
C TRP A 20 -17.58 -12.13 6.20
N VAL A 21 -17.46 -11.11 7.04
CA VAL A 21 -17.68 -9.73 6.61
C VAL A 21 -16.46 -9.35 5.77
N GLN A 22 -16.47 -9.74 4.50
CA GLN A 22 -15.58 -9.16 3.48
C GLN A 22 -16.04 -7.72 3.26
N GLY A 23 -15.53 -6.83 4.10
CA GLY A 23 -15.74 -5.40 4.03
C GLY A 23 -14.49 -4.69 4.52
N SER A 24 -13.35 -5.04 3.95
CA SER A 24 -12.12 -4.27 4.14
C SER A 24 -12.33 -2.90 3.49
N ALA A 25 -12.65 -1.91 4.31
CA ALA A 25 -12.60 -0.49 3.94
C ALA A 25 -11.14 -0.01 3.94
N LEU A 26 -10.27 -0.74 3.24
CA LEU A 26 -8.82 -0.59 3.24
C LEU A 26 -8.38 -0.37 1.81
N ALA A 27 -7.58 0.68 1.63
CA ALA A 27 -6.68 1.00 0.53
C ALA A 27 -7.13 0.65 -0.89
N PHE A 28 -6.24 0.58 -1.90
CA PHE A 28 -6.62 -0.28 -3.03
C PHE A 28 -7.06 -1.61 -2.44
N LYS A 29 -8.26 -2.10 -2.79
CA LYS A 29 -8.71 -3.36 -2.18
C LYS A 29 -7.65 -4.42 -2.43
N VAL A 30 -7.31 -5.22 -1.42
CA VAL A 30 -6.22 -6.21 -1.44
C VAL A 30 -6.04 -6.92 -2.81
N PRO A 31 -7.08 -7.45 -3.50
CA PRO A 31 -6.90 -8.07 -4.82
C PRO A 31 -6.27 -7.16 -5.89
N ILE A 32 -6.50 -5.85 -5.82
CA ILE A 32 -5.98 -4.84 -6.75
C ILE A 32 -4.49 -4.59 -6.46
N HIS A 33 -4.09 -4.47 -5.20
CA HIS A 33 -2.66 -4.42 -4.81
C HIS A 33 -1.90 -5.64 -5.32
N GLU A 34 -2.46 -6.83 -5.11
CA GLU A 34 -1.87 -8.09 -5.58
C GLU A 34 -1.74 -8.08 -7.12
N ALA A 35 -2.78 -7.62 -7.84
CA ALA A 35 -2.78 -7.55 -9.28
C ALA A 35 -1.73 -6.57 -9.83
N ILE A 36 -1.64 -5.35 -9.29
CA ILE A 36 -0.62 -4.35 -9.68
C ILE A 36 0.78 -4.93 -9.45
N THR A 37 1.00 -5.56 -8.29
CA THR A 37 2.27 -6.16 -7.93
C THR A 37 2.67 -7.28 -8.90
N ARG A 38 1.75 -8.22 -9.19
CA ARG A 38 2.01 -9.31 -10.14
C ARG A 38 2.29 -8.79 -11.55
N GLU A 39 1.54 -7.79 -12.00
CA GLU A 39 1.71 -7.16 -13.31
C GLU A 39 3.11 -6.52 -13.45
N ALA A 40 3.52 -5.73 -12.47
CA ALA A 40 4.83 -5.08 -12.50
C ALA A 40 6.00 -6.08 -12.38
N LEU A 41 5.89 -7.09 -11.50
CA LEU A 41 6.92 -8.12 -11.35
C LEU A 41 7.07 -8.98 -12.61
N ALA A 42 5.98 -9.27 -13.32
CA ALA A 42 6.02 -10.00 -14.59
C ALA A 42 6.67 -9.18 -15.73
N ALA A 43 6.47 -7.87 -15.73
CA ALA A 43 7.10 -6.94 -16.67
C ALA A 43 8.58 -6.69 -16.34
N THR A 44 8.99 -6.86 -15.08
CA THR A 44 10.36 -6.59 -14.63
C THR A 44 11.31 -7.70 -15.03
N GLN A 45 12.32 -7.32 -15.81
CA GLN A 45 13.20 -8.23 -16.52
C GLN A 45 14.65 -7.68 -16.50
N PRO A 46 15.32 -7.68 -15.33
CA PRO A 46 16.69 -7.19 -15.24
C PRO A 46 17.63 -8.04 -16.10
N ALA A 47 18.53 -7.37 -16.82
CA ALA A 47 19.53 -8.01 -17.65
C ALA A 47 20.86 -8.14 -16.88
N ILE A 48 21.43 -9.35 -16.84
CA ILE A 48 22.73 -9.63 -16.25
C ILE A 48 23.54 -10.43 -17.25
N ASP A 49 24.74 -9.96 -17.58
CA ASP A 49 25.65 -10.63 -18.52
C ASP A 49 24.99 -10.99 -19.87
N GLY A 50 24.03 -10.19 -20.32
CA GLY A 50 23.27 -10.40 -21.55
C GLY A 50 22.08 -11.36 -21.44
N GLU A 51 21.84 -11.94 -20.26
CA GLU A 51 20.66 -12.76 -19.98
C GLU A 51 19.58 -11.94 -19.28
N THR A 52 18.34 -12.07 -19.73
CA THR A 52 17.19 -11.45 -19.07
C THR A 52 16.60 -12.41 -18.04
N LEU A 53 16.62 -12.01 -16.76
CA LEU A 53 16.09 -12.82 -15.66
C LEU A 53 14.67 -12.39 -15.28
N LYS A 54 13.92 -13.28 -14.64
CA LYS A 54 12.56 -13.04 -14.15
C LYS A 54 12.44 -13.49 -12.70
N PHE A 55 11.54 -12.86 -11.95
CA PHE A 55 11.20 -13.34 -10.61
C PHE A 55 10.69 -14.78 -10.66
N SER A 56 11.15 -15.62 -9.75
CA SER A 56 10.57 -16.95 -9.55
C SER A 56 9.17 -16.85 -8.93
N ASN A 57 8.34 -17.87 -9.14
CA ASN A 57 7.00 -17.92 -8.54
C ASN A 57 7.03 -17.79 -7.01
N ARG A 58 8.07 -18.36 -6.37
CA ARG A 58 8.31 -18.21 -4.93
C ARG A 58 8.53 -16.75 -4.54
N ALA A 59 9.40 -16.05 -5.27
CA ALA A 59 9.70 -14.65 -4.99
C ALA A 59 8.47 -13.77 -5.21
N ILE A 60 7.73 -13.97 -6.30
CA ILE A 60 6.48 -13.27 -6.58
C ILE A 60 5.51 -13.46 -5.41
N GLN A 61 5.31 -14.70 -4.96
CA GLN A 61 4.36 -14.98 -3.88
C GLN A 61 4.76 -14.30 -2.57
N GLN A 62 6.05 -14.35 -2.19
CA GLN A 62 6.54 -13.68 -0.97
C GLN A 62 6.36 -12.15 -1.02
N ILE A 63 6.57 -11.52 -2.17
CA ILE A 63 6.38 -10.08 -2.34
C ILE A 63 4.89 -9.71 -2.29
N VAL A 64 4.04 -10.50 -2.94
CA VAL A 64 2.58 -10.30 -2.94
C VAL A 64 1.99 -10.48 -1.54
N ASP A 65 2.41 -11.52 -0.80
CA ASP A 65 1.95 -11.75 0.57
C ASP A 65 2.37 -10.60 1.49
N ALA A 66 3.61 -10.11 1.36
CA ALA A 66 4.08 -8.98 2.15
C ALA A 66 3.42 -7.65 1.79
N ASN A 67 3.05 -7.45 0.52
CA ASN A 67 2.22 -6.32 0.11
C ASN A 67 0.87 -6.38 0.83
N LYS A 68 0.15 -7.51 0.70
CA LYS A 68 -1.12 -7.75 1.39
C LYS A 68 -1.03 -7.61 2.91
N ASP A 69 0.03 -8.10 3.53
CA ASP A 69 0.21 -8.03 4.99
C ASP A 69 0.38 -6.58 5.50
N THR A 70 0.70 -5.64 4.62
CA THR A 70 0.75 -4.22 4.99
C THR A 70 -0.64 -3.71 5.39
N ASP A 71 -1.72 -4.30 4.87
CA ASP A 71 -3.11 -3.96 5.20
C ASP A 71 -3.64 -4.55 6.51
N GLN A 72 -2.86 -5.35 7.25
CA GLN A 72 -3.31 -5.90 8.53
C GLN A 72 -3.80 -4.78 9.47
N VAL A 73 -4.86 -5.04 10.25
CA VAL A 73 -5.56 -4.03 11.08
C VAL A 73 -4.61 -3.18 11.94
N VAL A 74 -3.54 -3.76 12.48
CA VAL A 74 -2.54 -3.05 13.29
C VAL A 74 -1.80 -1.95 12.52
N ASN A 75 -1.70 -2.08 11.20
CA ASN A 75 -1.03 -1.15 10.31
C ASN A 75 -1.98 -0.05 9.79
N GLN A 76 -3.29 -0.21 9.91
CA GLN A 76 -4.26 0.81 9.49
C GLN A 76 -4.16 2.10 10.33
N PHE A 77 -3.49 2.03 11.48
CA PHE A 77 -3.18 3.18 12.34
C PHE A 77 -1.83 3.85 11.99
N SER A 78 -1.17 3.41 10.94
CA SER A 78 0.12 3.91 10.47
C SER A 78 -0.07 4.68 9.16
N PRO A 79 -0.39 5.99 9.20
CA PRO A 79 -0.64 6.78 7.99
C PRO A 79 0.55 6.76 7.01
N GLU A 80 1.78 6.60 7.52
CA GLU A 80 2.98 6.50 6.71
C GLU A 80 3.01 5.25 5.81
N LYS A 81 2.21 4.22 6.12
CA LYS A 81 2.14 3.00 5.30
C LYS A 81 1.19 3.15 4.11
N HIS A 82 0.27 4.10 4.17
CA HIS A 82 -0.85 4.25 3.24
C HIS A 82 -0.92 5.66 2.62
N PHE A 83 0.04 6.54 2.92
CA PHE A 83 0.00 7.96 2.55
C PHE A 83 -1.30 8.68 2.99
N ASP A 84 -1.90 8.24 4.08
CA ASP A 84 -3.11 8.86 4.61
C ASP A 84 -2.81 10.12 5.42
N GLY A 85 -3.82 10.97 5.56
CA GLY A 85 -3.77 12.11 6.48
C GLY A 85 -2.66 13.12 6.20
N GLU A 86 -2.26 13.25 4.93
CA GLU A 86 -1.17 14.09 4.46
C GLU A 86 0.21 13.74 5.04
N ASP A 87 0.43 12.52 5.56
CA ASP A 87 1.75 12.06 6.03
C ASP A 87 2.70 11.66 4.88
N PHE A 88 2.90 12.60 3.95
CA PHE A 88 3.80 12.42 2.81
C PHE A 88 5.25 12.28 3.24
N LEU A 89 5.67 12.98 4.29
CA LEU A 89 7.03 12.88 4.80
C LEU A 89 7.29 11.48 5.38
N GLY A 90 6.38 10.96 6.20
CA GLY A 90 6.45 9.60 6.72
C GLY A 90 6.43 8.55 5.60
N GLY A 91 5.49 8.66 4.66
CA GLY A 91 5.36 7.71 3.55
C GLY A 91 6.56 7.71 2.61
N SER A 92 7.05 8.89 2.20
CA SER A 92 8.23 9.00 1.32
C SER A 92 9.49 8.48 2.01
N LYS A 93 9.70 8.81 3.30
CA LYS A 93 10.78 8.26 4.12
C LYS A 93 10.70 6.75 4.26
N ARG A 94 9.49 6.20 4.47
CA ARG A 94 9.26 4.75 4.51
C ARG A 94 9.70 4.09 3.21
N LEU A 95 9.33 4.64 2.06
CA LEU A 95 9.73 4.10 0.75
C LEU A 95 11.25 4.10 0.56
N VAL A 96 11.93 5.20 0.89
CA VAL A 96 13.40 5.27 0.84
C VAL A 96 14.02 4.19 1.73
N ASN A 97 13.59 4.10 2.98
CA ASN A 97 14.13 3.12 3.93
C ASN A 97 13.90 1.67 3.51
N LEU A 98 12.71 1.33 2.99
CA LEU A 98 12.42 -0.03 2.53
C LEU A 98 13.21 -0.40 1.29
N LYS A 99 13.41 0.54 0.36
CA LYS A 99 14.29 0.34 -0.80
C LYS A 99 15.72 0.03 -0.35
N GLU A 100 16.27 0.87 0.53
CA GLU A 100 17.63 0.68 1.05
C GLU A 100 17.78 -0.63 1.82
N ARG A 101 16.81 -1.00 2.67
CA ARG A 101 16.82 -2.28 3.38
C ARG A 101 16.70 -3.48 2.44
N THR A 102 15.91 -3.37 1.38
CA THR A 102 15.80 -4.42 0.34
C THR A 102 17.16 -4.64 -0.30
N ILE A 103 17.83 -3.59 -0.76
CA ILE A 103 19.15 -3.67 -1.39
C ILE A 103 20.19 -4.22 -0.40
N ALA A 104 20.28 -3.63 0.79
CA ALA A 104 21.26 -4.02 1.81
C ALA A 104 21.19 -5.53 2.13
N LYS A 105 19.98 -6.08 2.26
CA LYS A 105 19.78 -7.50 2.58
C LYS A 105 20.16 -8.47 1.47
N VAL A 106 20.14 -8.05 0.21
CA VAL A 106 20.48 -8.94 -0.91
C VAL A 106 21.94 -8.84 -1.33
N ILE A 107 22.61 -7.71 -1.04
CA ILE A 107 24.04 -7.53 -1.30
C ILE A 107 24.93 -8.07 -0.19
N ASP A 108 24.37 -8.43 0.97
CA ASP A 108 25.10 -8.98 2.11
C ASP A 108 25.85 -10.28 1.76
N GLU A 109 26.88 -10.62 2.55
CA GLU A 109 27.59 -11.88 2.40
C GLU A 109 26.67 -13.08 2.67
N ASP A 110 25.77 -12.95 3.65
CA ASP A 110 24.70 -13.90 4.02
C ASP A 110 23.31 -13.28 3.78
N PRO A 111 22.77 -13.36 2.55
CA PRO A 111 21.57 -12.60 2.18
C PRO A 111 20.30 -13.04 2.92
N GLU A 112 19.58 -12.08 3.50
CA GLU A 112 18.27 -12.33 4.12
C GLU A 112 17.14 -12.35 3.06
N GLU A 113 17.14 -13.32 2.14
CA GLU A 113 16.32 -13.25 0.91
C GLU A 113 14.82 -12.99 1.14
N SER A 114 14.21 -13.74 2.07
CA SER A 114 12.77 -13.62 2.37
C SER A 114 12.45 -12.30 3.07
N SER A 115 13.39 -11.81 3.89
CA SER A 115 13.30 -10.53 4.60
C SER A 115 13.40 -9.35 3.63
N ALA A 116 14.23 -9.46 2.59
CA ALA A 116 14.34 -8.46 1.53
C ALA A 116 13.06 -8.39 0.70
N ARG A 117 12.52 -9.54 0.29
CA ARG A 117 11.24 -9.61 -0.45
C ARG A 117 10.06 -9.10 0.38
N LYS A 118 10.09 -9.28 1.70
CA LYS A 118 9.11 -8.68 2.61
C LYS A 118 9.17 -7.15 2.62
N ASP A 119 10.37 -6.58 2.70
CA ASP A 119 10.54 -5.12 2.64
C ASP A 119 10.11 -4.55 1.29
N LEU A 120 10.45 -5.24 0.19
CA LEU A 120 9.99 -4.88 -1.15
C LEU A 120 8.46 -4.87 -1.24
N GLY A 121 7.79 -5.95 -0.82
CA GLY A 121 6.32 -6.02 -0.83
C GLY A 121 5.66 -4.89 -0.03
N GLY A 122 6.18 -4.60 1.16
CA GLY A 122 5.70 -3.48 1.97
C GLY A 122 5.96 -2.10 1.36
N ALA A 123 7.02 -1.95 0.56
CA ALA A 123 7.28 -0.71 -0.18
C ALA A 123 6.31 -0.55 -1.35
N LEU A 124 6.07 -1.63 -2.10
CA LEU A 124 5.15 -1.61 -3.23
C LEU A 124 3.72 -1.27 -2.80
N HIS A 125 3.27 -1.81 -1.67
CA HIS A 125 1.97 -1.44 -1.08
C HIS A 125 1.87 0.06 -0.82
N THR A 126 2.79 0.61 -0.02
CA THR A 126 2.83 2.04 0.31
C THR A 126 2.91 2.93 -0.94
N LEU A 127 3.68 2.53 -1.95
CA LEU A 127 3.79 3.25 -3.21
C LEU A 127 2.47 3.24 -4.00
N GLN A 128 1.75 2.12 -4.01
CA GLN A 128 0.47 1.99 -4.69
C GLN A 128 -0.59 2.88 -4.03
N ASP A 129 -0.60 2.95 -2.70
CA ASP A 129 -1.51 3.79 -1.92
C ASP A 129 -1.31 5.29 -2.12
N PHE A 130 -0.09 5.73 -2.41
CA PHE A 130 0.13 7.11 -2.84
C PHE A 130 -0.83 7.50 -3.98
N TYR A 131 -1.04 6.63 -4.96
CA TYR A 131 -1.93 6.93 -6.09
C TYR A 131 -3.40 6.72 -5.77
N ALA A 132 -3.72 5.80 -4.86
CA ALA A 132 -5.09 5.56 -4.45
C ALA A 132 -5.63 6.67 -3.54
N HIS A 133 -4.80 7.20 -2.63
CA HIS A 133 -5.28 8.06 -1.53
C HIS A 133 -4.92 9.54 -1.70
N SER A 134 -3.98 9.86 -2.59
CA SER A 134 -3.64 11.26 -2.89
C SER A 134 -4.49 11.86 -4.01
N ASN A 135 -4.32 13.17 -4.20
CA ASN A 135 -4.86 13.91 -5.32
C ASN A 135 -3.92 13.96 -6.55
N TRP A 136 -2.91 13.08 -6.65
CA TRP A 136 -1.89 13.17 -7.71
C TRP A 136 -2.49 13.27 -9.11
N LEU A 137 -3.53 12.47 -9.40
CA LEU A 137 -4.17 12.53 -10.71
C LEU A 137 -5.02 13.79 -10.91
N GLU A 138 -5.64 14.31 -9.85
CA GLU A 138 -6.41 15.55 -9.90
C GLU A 138 -5.52 16.80 -10.09
N LEU A 139 -4.23 16.70 -9.80
CA LEU A 139 -3.23 17.71 -10.17
C LEU A 139 -2.86 17.67 -11.67
N GLY A 140 -3.52 16.83 -12.47
CA GLY A 140 -3.33 16.72 -13.92
C GLY A 140 -2.32 15.65 -14.33
N HIS A 141 -1.81 14.85 -13.39
CA HIS A 141 -0.88 13.77 -13.70
C HIS A 141 -1.64 12.51 -14.16
N THR A 142 -1.31 12.04 -15.35
CA THR A 142 -1.83 10.78 -15.90
C THR A 142 -0.66 9.91 -16.35
N SER A 143 -0.85 8.60 -16.42
CA SER A 143 0.22 7.68 -16.85
C SER A 143 0.79 8.11 -18.22
N PRO A 144 2.11 8.18 -18.40
CA PRO A 144 3.16 7.64 -17.52
C PRO A 144 3.75 8.65 -16.51
N ASN A 145 3.11 9.80 -16.27
CA ASN A 145 3.63 10.87 -15.40
C ASN A 145 3.48 10.52 -13.90
N ILE A 146 4.36 9.63 -13.43
CA ILE A 146 4.49 9.22 -12.03
C ILE A 146 5.27 10.24 -11.20
N ASN A 147 5.16 10.15 -9.87
CA ASN A 147 6.02 10.91 -8.96
C ASN A 147 7.40 10.22 -8.85
N ASN A 148 8.38 10.71 -9.59
CA ASN A 148 9.76 10.18 -9.61
C ASN A 148 10.52 10.28 -8.27
N LYS A 149 9.96 10.95 -7.26
CA LYS A 149 10.55 11.03 -5.92
C LYS A 149 10.27 9.79 -5.07
N LEU A 150 9.25 9.00 -5.41
CA LEU A 150 8.85 7.82 -4.64
C LEU A 150 10.01 6.81 -4.56
N GLY A 151 10.50 6.55 -3.34
CA GLY A 151 11.65 5.69 -3.09
C GLY A 151 13.03 6.34 -3.31
N ARG A 152 13.09 7.65 -3.58
CA ARG A 152 14.33 8.37 -3.85
C ARG A 152 14.53 9.58 -2.95
N GLU A 153 13.47 10.33 -2.70
CA GLU A 153 13.53 11.57 -1.95
C GLU A 153 12.36 11.63 -0.97
N GLU A 154 12.63 12.20 0.20
CA GLU A 154 11.58 12.62 1.12
C GLU A 154 10.87 13.86 0.55
N PHE A 155 9.54 13.91 0.66
CA PHE A 155 8.76 15.06 0.21
C PHE A 155 7.55 15.31 1.10
N SER A 156 7.02 16.52 1.03
CA SER A 156 5.83 16.95 1.75
C SER A 156 4.72 17.36 0.79
N GLY A 157 3.48 17.34 1.27
CA GLY A 157 2.33 17.88 0.57
C GLY A 157 2.00 19.31 1.00
N ALA A 158 0.75 19.69 0.82
CA ALA A 158 0.16 20.92 1.34
C ALA A 158 0.40 21.05 2.84
N ARG A 159 0.48 22.30 3.33
CA ARG A 159 0.67 22.52 4.77
C ARG A 159 -0.54 22.01 5.55
N LYS A 160 -0.30 21.60 6.79
CA LYS A 160 -1.35 21.07 7.68
C LYS A 160 -2.52 22.03 7.89
N ASP A 161 -2.27 23.34 7.84
CA ASP A 161 -3.27 24.41 7.99
C ASP A 161 -3.94 24.85 6.67
N THR A 162 -3.49 24.32 5.53
CA THR A 162 -3.99 24.71 4.20
C THR A 162 -5.25 23.90 3.84
N PRO A 163 -6.41 24.55 3.61
CA PRO A 163 -7.64 23.83 3.26
C PRO A 163 -7.58 23.23 1.86
N THR A 164 -7.78 21.92 1.76
CA THR A 164 -7.75 21.14 0.50
C THR A 164 -9.13 20.57 0.12
N CYS A 165 -10.06 20.56 1.06
CA CYS A 165 -11.48 20.27 0.90
C CYS A 165 -12.32 21.25 1.76
N PRO A 166 -12.28 22.58 1.50
CA PRO A 166 -12.82 23.61 2.40
C PRO A 166 -14.33 23.58 2.63
N LYS A 167 -15.12 23.02 1.70
CA LYS A 167 -16.59 23.04 1.76
C LYS A 167 -17.19 21.67 2.07
N ASP A 168 -16.65 20.64 1.44
CA ASP A 168 -17.08 19.26 1.58
C ASP A 168 -15.84 18.37 1.70
N PRO A 169 -15.63 17.67 2.83
CA PRO A 169 -14.53 16.73 3.01
C PRO A 169 -14.46 15.63 1.94
N GLY A 170 -15.57 15.34 1.24
CA GLY A 170 -15.61 14.37 0.16
C GLY A 170 -15.10 14.88 -1.18
N THR A 171 -14.85 16.19 -1.33
CA THR A 171 -14.66 16.83 -2.63
C THR A 171 -13.48 17.81 -2.60
N LEU A 172 -12.45 17.53 -3.41
CA LEU A 172 -11.29 18.41 -3.58
C LEU A 172 -11.71 19.80 -4.03
N ALA A 173 -11.16 20.83 -3.38
CA ALA A 173 -11.35 22.23 -3.76
C ALA A 173 -10.24 23.12 -3.17
N GLY A 174 -10.17 24.38 -3.59
CA GLY A 174 -9.13 25.29 -3.12
C GLY A 174 -7.73 24.73 -3.42
N ALA A 175 -6.88 24.64 -2.40
CA ALA A 175 -5.51 24.12 -2.56
C ALA A 175 -5.47 22.64 -2.95
N GLY A 176 -6.54 21.86 -2.72
CA GLY A 176 -6.60 20.45 -3.14
C GLY A 176 -6.59 20.25 -4.66
N LEU A 177 -6.70 21.33 -5.45
CA LEU A 177 -6.60 21.30 -6.91
C LEU A 177 -5.24 21.85 -7.42
N SER A 178 -4.35 22.30 -6.52
CA SER A 178 -3.07 22.91 -6.89
C SER A 178 -1.89 22.45 -6.04
N GLU A 179 -2.13 21.81 -4.90
CA GLU A 179 -1.14 21.29 -3.97
C GLU A 179 -1.43 19.83 -3.65
N LEU A 180 -0.37 19.05 -3.37
CA LEU A 180 -0.48 17.62 -3.05
C LEU A 180 -1.17 17.41 -1.69
N THR A 181 -2.25 16.65 -1.65
CA THR A 181 -3.00 16.28 -0.44
C THR A 181 -3.42 14.81 -0.50
N SER A 182 -3.84 14.24 0.62
CA SER A 182 -4.38 12.89 0.68
C SER A 182 -5.56 12.79 1.66
N GLY A 183 -6.30 11.71 1.53
CA GLY A 183 -7.48 11.45 2.35
C GLY A 183 -7.10 11.19 3.81
N TYR A 184 -7.81 11.82 4.74
CA TYR A 184 -7.71 11.48 6.15
C TYR A 184 -8.54 10.23 6.43
N PHE A 185 -7.89 9.25 7.04
CA PHE A 185 -8.49 8.01 7.52
C PHE A 185 -8.31 7.95 9.05
N LEU A 186 -9.30 8.45 9.78
CA LEU A 186 -9.22 8.58 11.24
C LEU A 186 -10.04 7.51 11.94
N PHE A 187 -9.60 7.12 13.12
CA PHE A 187 -10.31 6.18 13.99
C PHE A 187 -10.77 6.87 15.28
N SER A 188 -12.07 6.81 15.56
CA SER A 188 -12.64 7.14 16.85
C SER A 188 -12.33 6.03 17.85
N GLY A 189 -11.66 6.38 18.96
CA GLY A 189 -11.40 5.44 20.06
C GLY A 189 -10.59 4.19 19.69
N LYS A 190 -9.80 4.24 18.61
CA LYS A 190 -8.95 3.15 18.07
C LYS A 190 -9.69 1.93 17.47
N VAL A 191 -11.00 1.95 17.31
CA VAL A 191 -11.74 0.79 16.76
C VAL A 191 -12.84 1.13 15.75
N VAL A 192 -13.34 2.38 15.73
CA VAL A 192 -14.42 2.75 14.82
C VAL A 192 -13.91 3.78 13.81
N PRO A 193 -13.91 3.48 12.50
CA PRO A 193 -13.59 4.47 11.48
C PRO A 193 -14.49 5.71 11.63
N SER A 194 -13.86 6.89 11.64
CA SER A 194 -14.52 8.17 11.85
C SER A 194 -14.72 8.88 10.52
N CYS A 195 -15.90 9.48 10.35
CA CYS A 195 -16.19 10.37 9.23
C CYS A 195 -15.74 11.80 9.46
N SER A 196 -15.35 12.14 10.70
CA SER A 196 -14.79 13.43 11.06
C SER A 196 -13.33 13.48 10.65
N VAL A 197 -12.97 14.53 9.91
CA VAL A 197 -11.60 14.87 9.51
C VAL A 197 -11.31 16.31 9.95
N PRO A 198 -10.04 16.74 10.01
CA PRO A 198 -9.74 18.13 10.37
C PRO A 198 -10.44 19.12 9.44
N ASP A 199 -10.79 20.29 9.98
CA ASP A 199 -11.53 21.31 9.24
C ASP A 199 -10.82 21.68 7.94
N GLY A 200 -11.59 21.65 6.84
CA GLY A 200 -11.09 21.94 5.51
C GLY A 200 -10.18 20.88 4.88
N LYS A 201 -10.02 19.71 5.50
CA LYS A 201 -9.25 18.59 4.96
C LYS A 201 -10.11 17.52 4.31
N CYS A 202 -9.49 16.76 3.41
CA CYS A 202 -10.15 15.74 2.62
C CYS A 202 -10.31 14.45 3.41
N ARG A 203 -11.44 13.79 3.23
CA ARG A 203 -11.71 12.46 3.75
C ARG A 203 -11.30 11.41 2.73
N HIS A 204 -10.73 10.32 3.23
CA HIS A 204 -10.44 9.14 2.42
C HIS A 204 -11.71 8.60 1.73
N GLY A 205 -12.74 8.29 2.55
CA GLY A 205 -14.00 7.69 2.12
C GLY A 205 -14.15 6.30 2.76
N LEU A 206 -15.30 6.04 3.37
CA LEU A 206 -15.61 4.80 4.07
C LEU A 206 -16.93 4.24 3.53
N PRO A 207 -16.93 3.12 2.80
CA PRO A 207 -18.10 2.64 2.06
C PRO A 207 -19.41 2.58 2.85
N LEU A 208 -19.36 2.24 4.14
CA LEU A 208 -20.55 2.04 4.98
C LEU A 208 -20.91 3.21 5.89
N ALA A 209 -20.02 4.21 6.05
CA ALA A 209 -20.22 5.28 7.03
C ALA A 209 -20.26 6.66 6.36
N CYS A 210 -19.31 6.93 5.47
CA CYS A 210 -19.18 8.18 4.74
C CYS A 210 -18.58 7.85 3.38
N PRO A 211 -19.42 7.37 2.44
CA PRO A 211 -18.95 6.81 1.17
C PRO A 211 -18.30 7.87 0.28
N THR A 212 -18.59 9.16 0.49
CA THR A 212 -17.92 10.25 -0.22
C THR A 212 -16.53 10.50 0.37
N GLY A 213 -15.57 10.75 -0.50
CA GLY A 213 -14.14 10.83 -0.18
C GLY A 213 -13.32 10.81 -1.45
N ILE A 214 -12.01 11.02 -1.34
CA ILE A 214 -11.13 11.19 -2.50
C ILE A 214 -10.40 9.91 -2.93
N ASN A 215 -10.59 8.79 -2.22
CA ASN A 215 -9.89 7.54 -2.52
C ASN A 215 -10.28 6.94 -3.89
N LYS A 216 -9.38 6.11 -4.42
CA LYS A 216 -9.51 5.34 -5.66
C LYS A 216 -9.33 3.84 -5.38
N ASP A 217 -9.93 3.35 -4.29
CA ASP A 217 -9.70 2.00 -3.76
C ASP A 217 -10.15 0.86 -4.68
N ASP A 218 -11.19 1.12 -5.48
CA ASP A 218 -11.80 0.13 -6.38
C ASP A 218 -12.42 0.77 -7.62
N ASP A 219 -12.86 -0.08 -8.54
CA ASP A 219 -13.37 0.28 -9.86
C ASP A 219 -14.68 1.09 -9.85
N SER A 220 -15.40 1.15 -8.72
CA SER A 220 -16.55 2.02 -8.55
C SER A 220 -16.17 3.49 -8.30
N ARG A 221 -14.89 3.76 -7.99
CA ARG A 221 -14.41 5.09 -7.62
C ARG A 221 -13.97 5.90 -8.84
N THR A 222 -14.29 7.19 -8.84
CA THR A 222 -13.84 8.10 -9.89
C THR A 222 -12.32 8.19 -9.89
N GLY A 223 -11.71 8.09 -11.06
CA GLY A 223 -10.25 8.15 -11.21
C GLY A 223 -9.52 6.82 -10.98
N PHE A 224 -10.22 5.74 -10.60
CA PHE A 224 -9.63 4.42 -10.36
C PHE A 224 -8.69 3.94 -11.45
N SER A 225 -9.16 3.91 -12.71
CA SER A 225 -8.36 3.38 -13.82
C SER A 225 -7.06 4.17 -14.01
N THR A 226 -7.11 5.50 -13.85
CA THR A 226 -5.94 6.37 -13.94
C THR A 226 -4.97 6.14 -12.78
N ALA A 227 -5.48 6.07 -11.54
CA ALA A 227 -4.69 5.80 -10.36
C ALA A 227 -3.99 4.44 -10.45
N ARG A 228 -4.72 3.38 -10.86
CA ARG A 228 -4.16 2.04 -11.07
C ARG A 228 -3.06 2.06 -12.13
N ALA A 229 -3.26 2.74 -13.25
CA ALA A 229 -2.27 2.83 -14.32
C ALA A 229 -0.98 3.53 -13.84
N LEU A 230 -1.10 4.63 -13.09
CA LEU A 230 0.04 5.29 -12.46
C LEU A 230 0.75 4.40 -11.43
N ALA A 231 -0.01 3.66 -10.62
CA ALA A 231 0.53 2.75 -9.62
C ALA A 231 1.33 1.58 -10.25
N VAL A 232 0.86 1.04 -11.38
CA VAL A 232 1.61 0.04 -12.16
C VAL A 232 2.93 0.62 -12.66
N GLU A 233 2.90 1.78 -13.32
CA GLU A 233 4.12 2.40 -13.86
C GLU A 233 5.11 2.77 -12.75
N ALA A 234 4.63 3.31 -11.62
CA ALA A 234 5.48 3.65 -10.49
C ALA A 234 6.06 2.40 -9.81
N THR A 235 5.32 1.29 -9.77
CA THR A 235 5.82 0.00 -9.25
C THR A 235 6.95 -0.52 -10.14
N LYS A 236 6.81 -0.44 -11.47
CA LYS A 236 7.88 -0.80 -12.42
C LYS A 236 9.10 0.10 -12.25
N GLU A 237 8.90 1.40 -12.12
CA GLU A 237 10.01 2.35 -11.94
C GLU A 237 10.73 2.15 -10.61
N PHE A 238 10.01 1.86 -9.53
CA PHE A 238 10.62 1.55 -8.23
C PHE A 238 11.50 0.28 -8.30
N LEU A 239 11.04 -0.76 -9.01
CA LEU A 239 11.84 -1.96 -9.27
C LEU A 239 13.06 -1.64 -10.15
N ASN A 240 12.87 -0.84 -11.20
CA ASN A 240 13.96 -0.37 -12.06
C ASN A 240 15.03 0.33 -11.22
N HIS A 241 14.65 1.27 -10.34
CA HIS A 241 15.57 1.95 -9.44
C HIS A 241 16.37 0.99 -8.55
N ILE A 242 15.77 -0.10 -8.06
CA ILE A 242 16.49 -1.13 -7.29
C ILE A 242 17.53 -1.83 -8.18
N PHE A 243 17.16 -2.29 -9.37
CA PHE A 243 18.08 -3.05 -10.23
C PHE A 243 19.15 -2.19 -10.89
N THR A 244 18.89 -0.89 -11.09
CA THR A 244 19.87 0.08 -11.60
C THR A 244 20.71 0.73 -10.51
N ASP A 245 20.43 0.47 -9.23
CA ASP A 245 21.29 0.92 -8.13
C ASP A 245 22.72 0.42 -8.35
N SER A 246 23.73 1.25 -8.11
CA SER A 246 25.12 0.90 -8.39
C SER A 246 25.62 -0.31 -7.60
N ARG A 247 24.98 -0.64 -6.46
CA ARG A 247 25.26 -1.84 -5.66
C ARG A 247 24.65 -3.11 -6.25
N MET A 248 23.63 -2.96 -7.12
CA MET A 248 22.87 -4.04 -7.76
C MET A 248 23.27 -4.27 -9.23
N ALA A 249 23.45 -3.20 -10.01
CA ALA A 249 23.61 -3.24 -11.47
C ALA A 249 24.83 -4.04 -11.98
N GLY A 250 25.80 -4.36 -11.11
CA GLY A 250 26.94 -5.22 -11.38
C GLY A 250 27.05 -6.43 -10.44
N ASN A 251 25.96 -6.78 -9.75
CA ASN A 251 25.94 -7.84 -8.75
C ASN A 251 24.95 -8.96 -9.15
N PRO A 252 25.40 -9.94 -9.97
CA PRO A 252 24.60 -11.09 -10.37
C PRO A 252 24.03 -11.89 -9.19
N LYS A 253 24.83 -12.06 -8.13
CA LYS A 253 24.42 -12.79 -6.92
C LYS A 253 23.24 -12.10 -6.25
N ALA A 254 23.35 -10.82 -5.94
CA ALA A 254 22.30 -10.06 -5.26
C ALA A 254 21.01 -9.98 -6.08
N THR A 255 21.14 -9.81 -7.41
CA THR A 255 19.98 -9.78 -8.29
C THR A 255 19.26 -11.14 -8.31
N LYS A 256 20.01 -12.25 -8.48
CA LYS A 256 19.44 -13.61 -8.42
C LYS A 256 18.78 -13.89 -7.06
N VAL A 257 19.39 -13.45 -5.96
CA VAL A 257 18.83 -13.53 -4.62
C VAL A 257 17.47 -12.84 -4.56
N LEU A 258 17.35 -11.58 -5.00
CA LEU A 258 16.08 -10.85 -4.96
C LEU A 258 15.01 -11.52 -5.83
N LEU A 259 15.39 -11.95 -7.04
CA LEU A 259 14.55 -12.68 -7.98
C LEU A 259 14.17 -14.09 -7.48
N GLY A 260 14.86 -14.61 -6.47
CA GLY A 260 14.66 -15.96 -5.93
C GLY A 260 15.05 -17.04 -6.94
N ILE A 261 16.17 -16.83 -7.63
CA ILE A 261 16.80 -17.76 -8.56
C ILE A 261 18.04 -18.33 -7.85
N ASN A 262 18.17 -19.66 -7.85
CA ASN A 262 19.34 -20.37 -7.32
C ASN A 262 20.35 -20.64 -8.44
#